data_AF-A0A3B9FK87-F1
#
_entry.id   AF-A0A3B9FK87-F1
#
_cell.length_a   1.000
_cell.length_b   1.000
_cell.length_c   1.000
_cell.angle_alpha   90.00
_cell.angle_beta   90.00
_cell.angle_gamma   90.00
#
_symmetry.space_group_name_H-M   'P 1'
#
loop_
_entity.id
_entity.type
_entity.pdbx_description
1 polymer ?
#
loop_
_entity_poly.entity_id
_entity_poly.type
_entity_poly.pdbx_seq_one_letter_code
_entity_poly.pdbx_strand_id
1 'polypeptide(L)'
;WADSSWMGGFYSAGSSWVYRPTLGWLFVSPDNSNGYWFWDSGLNAWWWTKSDVFPHFYRSDKGWSYWNLDGNSRLYYDYTSKSWTGP
;
A
#
# COMPACT_ATOMS: atom_id res chain seq x y z
N TRP A 1 7.32 16.48 3.70
CA TRP A 1 6.56 15.85 2.60
C TRP A 1 7.52 15.51 1.49
N ALA A 2 7.41 14.31 0.94
CA ALA A 2 8.19 13.81 -0.18
C ALA A 2 7.22 13.31 -1.27
N ASP A 3 7.68 13.28 -2.51
CA ASP A 3 6.89 12.80 -3.63
C ASP A 3 7.60 11.63 -4.31
N SER A 4 6.86 10.54 -4.51
CA SER A 4 7.34 9.37 -5.26
C SER A 4 6.73 9.40 -6.65
N SER A 5 7.55 9.15 -7.67
CA SER A 5 7.11 9.12 -9.07
C SER A 5 6.01 8.08 -9.33
N TRP A 6 5.84 7.08 -8.46
CA TRP A 6 4.87 6.00 -8.62
C TRP A 6 3.86 5.93 -7.46
N MET A 7 4.25 6.29 -6.23
CA MET A 7 3.36 6.24 -5.06
C MET A 7 2.65 7.58 -4.79
N GLY A 8 3.09 8.65 -5.45
CA GLY A 8 2.64 10.03 -5.21
C GLY A 8 3.16 10.59 -3.88
N GLY A 9 2.48 11.64 -3.40
CA GLY A 9 2.88 12.36 -2.19
C GLY A 9 2.71 11.56 -0.89
N PHE A 10 3.76 11.50 -0.09
CA PHE A 10 3.74 10.91 1.24
C PHE A 10 4.55 11.76 2.23
N TYR A 11 4.22 11.64 3.51
CA TYR A 11 5.00 12.19 4.60
C TYR A 11 5.93 11.10 5.14
N SER A 12 7.22 11.39 5.25
CA SER A 12 8.19 10.56 5.97
C SER A 12 8.68 11.33 7.18
N ALA A 13 8.68 10.68 8.34
CA ALA A 13 9.19 11.26 9.59
C ALA A 13 10.71 11.05 9.77
N GLY A 14 11.43 10.64 8.71
CA GLY A 14 12.85 10.27 8.81
C GLY A 14 13.09 8.88 9.43
N SER A 15 12.04 8.07 9.56
CA SER A 15 12.08 6.67 9.97
C SER A 15 11.51 5.78 8.86
N SER A 16 11.47 4.47 9.08
CA SER A 16 10.82 3.52 8.16
C SER A 16 9.30 3.67 8.08
N TRP A 17 8.68 4.60 8.83
CA TRP A 17 7.25 4.89 8.73
C TRP A 17 6.98 6.02 7.75
N VAL A 18 6.05 5.77 6.82
CA VAL A 18 5.52 6.74 5.88
C VAL A 18 4.02 6.88 6.04
N TYR A 19 3.50 8.08 5.81
CA TYR A 19 2.08 8.38 5.83
C TYR A 19 1.61 8.85 4.46
N ARG A 20 0.59 8.22 3.92
CA ARG A 20 -0.08 8.66 2.69
C ARG A 20 -1.55 8.94 2.99
N PRO A 21 -2.13 10.09 2.59
CA PRO A 21 -3.50 10.46 2.97
C PRO A 21 -4.56 9.37 2.73
N THR A 22 -4.51 8.65 1.61
CA THR A 22 -5.51 7.59 1.32
C THR A 22 -5.18 6.23 1.93
N LEU A 23 -3.94 5.96 2.34
CA LEU A 23 -3.50 4.64 2.84
C LEU A 23 -3.22 4.64 4.35
N GLY A 24 -3.02 5.81 4.96
CA GLY A 24 -2.63 5.93 6.35
C GLY A 24 -1.13 5.72 6.59
N TRP A 25 -0.79 5.28 7.80
CA TRP A 25 0.57 4.98 8.23
C TRP A 25 1.00 3.58 7.78
N LEU A 26 2.17 3.51 7.15
CA LEU A 26 2.76 2.30 6.61
C LEU A 26 4.21 2.19 7.07
N PHE A 27 4.61 1.03 7.56
CA PHE A 27 6.02 0.75 7.80
C PHE A 27 6.64 0.08 6.57
N VAL A 28 7.73 0.64 6.08
CA VAL A 28 8.39 0.25 4.84
C VAL A 28 9.53 -0.72 5.13
N SER A 29 9.54 -1.84 4.42
CA SER A 29 10.62 -2.82 4.41
C SER A 29 10.96 -3.20 2.96
N PRO A 30 12.18 -2.91 2.46
CA PRO A 30 12.56 -3.27 1.09
C PRO A 30 12.68 -4.80 0.95
N ASP A 31 12.36 -5.32 -0.24
CA ASP A 31 12.51 -6.75 -0.57
C ASP A 31 13.89 -7.10 -1.18
N ASN A 32 14.78 -6.10 -1.31
CA ASN A 32 16.09 -6.18 -1.98
C ASN A 32 16.05 -6.48 -3.50
N SER A 33 14.89 -6.35 -4.14
CA SER A 33 14.65 -6.56 -5.57
C SER A 33 13.82 -5.42 -6.19
N ASN A 34 13.99 -4.20 -5.69
CA ASN A 34 13.27 -2.97 -6.07
C ASN A 34 11.77 -2.96 -5.71
N GLY A 35 11.31 -3.91 -4.90
CA GLY A 35 9.98 -3.90 -4.28
C GLY A 35 10.03 -3.55 -2.81
N TYR A 36 8.85 -3.28 -2.28
CA TYR A 36 8.67 -2.83 -0.90
C TYR A 36 7.48 -3.57 -0.29
N TRP A 37 7.72 -4.13 0.89
CA TRP A 37 6.70 -4.56 1.82
C TRP A 37 6.29 -3.40 2.72
N PHE A 38 4.99 -3.25 2.87
CA PHE A 38 4.35 -2.25 3.72
C PHE A 38 3.55 -2.98 4.79
N TRP A 39 3.91 -2.77 6.05
CA TRP A 39 3.06 -3.19 7.15
C TRP A 39 1.97 -2.16 7.37
N ASP A 40 0.76 -2.66 7.51
CA ASP A 40 -0.44 -1.86 7.54
C ASP A 40 -1.29 -2.19 8.75
N SER A 41 -1.37 -1.26 9.68
CA SER A 41 -2.15 -1.47 10.90
C SER A 41 -3.65 -1.54 10.64
N GLY A 42 -4.16 -0.87 9.60
CA GLY A 42 -5.57 -0.92 9.23
C GLY A 42 -5.97 -2.26 8.63
N LEU A 43 -5.08 -2.91 7.89
CA LEU A 43 -5.31 -4.25 7.34
C LEU A 43 -4.81 -5.38 8.25
N ASN A 44 -4.05 -5.04 9.30
CA ASN A 44 -3.29 -5.97 10.14
C ASN A 44 -2.49 -6.99 9.33
N ALA A 45 -1.87 -6.54 8.25
CA ALA A 45 -1.19 -7.40 7.29
C ALA A 45 -0.04 -6.68 6.59
N TRP A 46 0.89 -7.47 6.05
CA TRP A 46 1.90 -6.99 5.11
C TRP A 46 1.34 -7.01 3.70
N TRP A 47 1.64 -5.97 2.93
CA TRP A 47 1.40 -5.97 1.50
C TRP A 47 2.62 -5.49 0.72
N TRP A 48 2.85 -6.12 -0.43
CA TRP A 48 3.99 -5.87 -1.30
C TRP A 48 3.56 -5.16 -2.57
N THR A 49 4.38 -4.22 -3.03
CA THR A 49 4.28 -3.64 -4.37
C THR A 49 5.62 -3.08 -4.82
N LYS A 50 5.68 -2.65 -6.08
CA LYS A 50 6.81 -1.95 -6.69
C LYS A 50 6.31 -0.95 -7.74
N SER A 51 7.20 -0.14 -8.27
CA SER A 51 6.86 1.01 -9.13
C SER A 51 6.07 0.64 -10.39
N ASP A 52 6.30 -0.53 -10.99
CA ASP A 52 5.59 -1.04 -12.16
C ASP A 52 4.36 -1.91 -11.83
N VAL A 53 4.07 -2.12 -10.54
CA VAL A 53 2.94 -2.94 -10.05
C VAL A 53 1.86 -2.07 -9.40
N PHE A 54 2.25 -1.04 -8.65
CA PHE A 54 1.31 -0.12 -8.02
C PHE A 54 0.40 0.53 -9.08
N PRO A 55 -0.93 0.62 -8.86
CA PRO A 55 -1.68 0.45 -7.60
C PRO A 55 -2.10 -0.99 -7.25
N HIS A 56 -1.68 -2.00 -8.01
CA HIS A 56 -1.83 -3.40 -7.56
C HIS A 56 -0.86 -3.70 -6.42
N PHE A 57 -1.24 -4.65 -5.58
CA PHE A 57 -0.42 -5.09 -4.46
C PHE A 57 -0.74 -6.52 -4.08
N TYR A 58 0.25 -7.21 -3.51
CA TYR A 58 0.10 -8.57 -3.01
C TYR A 58 0.02 -8.54 -1.48
N ARG A 59 -1.09 -8.98 -0.90
CA ARG A 59 -1.21 -9.20 0.54
C ARG A 59 -0.67 -10.56 0.94
N SER A 60 0.12 -10.60 2.01
CA SER A 60 0.66 -11.85 2.55
C SER A 60 -0.42 -12.83 3.04
N ASP A 61 -1.60 -12.33 3.41
CA ASP A 61 -2.70 -13.11 3.99
C ASP A 61 -3.86 -13.42 3.03
N LYS A 62 -4.00 -12.66 1.93
CA LYS A 62 -5.13 -12.79 0.99
C LYS A 62 -4.76 -12.92 -0.49
N GLY A 63 -3.52 -12.62 -0.85
CA GLY A 63 -3.07 -12.59 -2.24
C GLY A 63 -3.25 -11.21 -2.90
N TRP A 64 -3.41 -11.22 -4.23
CA TRP A 64 -3.44 -9.99 -5.02
C TRP A 64 -4.70 -9.16 -4.78
N SER A 65 -4.51 -7.84 -4.78
CA SER A 65 -5.55 -6.82 -4.64
C SER A 65 -5.18 -5.54 -5.42
N TYR A 66 -6.13 -4.63 -5.55
CA TYR A 66 -5.96 -3.33 -6.24
C TYR A 66 -6.45 -2.17 -5.38
N TRP A 67 -5.64 -1.13 -5.17
CA TRP A 67 -6.03 0.05 -4.39
C TRP A 67 -6.93 0.98 -5.20
N ASN A 68 -8.06 1.41 -4.62
CA ASN A 68 -8.80 2.56 -5.12
C ASN A 68 -8.12 3.85 -4.62
N LEU A 69 -7.58 4.65 -5.54
CA LEU A 69 -6.88 5.89 -5.21
C LEU A 69 -7.73 7.14 -5.50
N ASP A 70 -8.90 6.99 -6.11
CA ASP A 70 -9.71 8.09 -6.65
C ASP A 70 -10.71 8.68 -5.64
N GLY A 71 -10.53 8.42 -4.34
CA GLY A 71 -11.44 8.87 -3.30
C GLY A 71 -10.81 9.07 -1.93
N ASN A 72 -11.61 9.64 -1.01
CA ASN A 72 -11.23 9.82 0.39
C ASN A 72 -11.37 8.54 1.22
N SER A 73 -12.00 7.50 0.67
CA SER A 73 -12.20 6.22 1.34
C SER A 73 -11.11 5.25 0.95
N ARG A 74 -10.51 4.63 1.95
CA ARG A 74 -9.48 3.62 1.79
C ARG A 74 -10.12 2.29 1.38
N LEU A 75 -10.29 2.07 0.08
CA LEU A 75 -10.88 0.85 -0.48
C LEU A 75 -9.89 0.11 -1.36
N TYR A 76 -10.00 -1.21 -1.39
CA TYR A 76 -9.29 -2.05 -2.33
C TYR A 76 -10.22 -3.12 -2.92
N TYR A 77 -9.95 -3.52 -4.15
CA TYR A 77 -10.58 -4.67 -4.77
C TYR A 77 -9.78 -5.91 -4.41
N ASP A 78 -10.45 -6.91 -3.83
CA ASP A 78 -9.88 -8.21 -3.49
C ASP A 78 -10.18 -9.19 -4.65
N TYR A 79 -9.14 -9.67 -5.34
CA TYR A 79 -9.32 -10.56 -6.49
C TYR A 79 -9.76 -11.98 -6.09
N THR A 80 -9.50 -12.39 -4.86
CA THR A 80 -9.90 -13.70 -4.33
C THR A 80 -11.40 -13.72 -4.07
N SER A 81 -11.92 -12.71 -3.37
CA SER A 81 -13.37 -12.59 -3.08
C SER A 81 -14.17 -11.91 -4.19
N LYS A 82 -13.49 -11.29 -5.17
CA LYS A 82 -14.07 -10.52 -6.29
C LYS A 82 -14.95 -9.36 -5.83
N SER A 83 -14.56 -8.69 -4.75
CA SER A 83 -15.36 -7.64 -4.12
C SER A 83 -14.52 -6.45 -3.67
N TRP A 84 -15.16 -5.28 -3.55
CA TRP A 84 -14.56 -4.11 -2.93
C TRP A 84 -14.64 -4.22 -1.41
N THR A 85 -13.50 -4.04 -0.74
CA THR A 85 -13.36 -4.14 0.72
C THR A 85 -12.59 -2.93 1.24
N GLY A 86 -12.94 -2.46 2.44
CA GLY A 86 -12.17 -1.50 3.22
C GLY A 86 -11.43 -2.18 4.38
N PRO A 87 -10.41 -1.54 4.96
CA PRO A 87 -9.91 -1.90 6.29
C PRO A 87 -11.00 -1.80 7.35
#